data_AF-A0A953TJP1-F1
#
_entry.id   AF-A0A953TJP1-F1
#
_cell.length_a   1.000
_cell.length_b   1.000
_cell.length_c   1.000
_cell.angle_alpha   90.00
_cell.angle_beta   90.00
_cell.angle_gamma   90.00
#
_symmetry.space_group_name_H-M   'P 1'
#
loop_
_entity.id
_entity.type
_entity.pdbx_description
1 polymer ?
#
loop_
_entity_poly.entity_id
_entity_poly.type
_entity_poly.pdbx_seq_one_letter_code
_entity_poly.pdbx_strand_id
1 'polypeptide(L)'
;MFARKVRVEYRQGELLQPCPLKWLDSFSMRNFTNATVFDDTLPVADGIMEIGTHVPLDQLRDAMEDWFHRKSYLPKDGTLVLTQN
;
A
#
# COMPACT_ATOMS: atom_id res chain seq x y z
N MET A 1 -1.22 1.52 17.75
CA MET A 1 -0.51 0.25 18.06
C MET A 1 -0.47 -0.52 16.76
N PHE A 2 0.68 -0.50 16.09
CA PHE A 2 0.90 -1.20 14.83
C PHE A 2 0.91 -2.70 15.12
N ALA A 3 0.06 -3.47 14.44
CA ALA A 3 -0.22 -4.84 14.87
C ALA A 3 -0.29 -5.85 13.72
N ARG A 4 -0.56 -5.41 12.49
CA ARG A 4 -0.78 -6.32 11.35
C ARG A 4 0.29 -6.05 10.30
N LYS A 5 1.05 -7.09 9.94
CA LYS A 5 1.94 -7.05 8.80
C LYS A 5 1.17 -7.43 7.55
N VAL A 6 1.22 -6.55 6.56
CA VAL A 6 0.66 -6.77 5.24
C VAL A 6 1.78 -6.77 4.20
N ARG A 7 1.62 -7.66 3.24
CA ARG A 7 2.45 -7.74 2.05
C ARG A 7 1.76 -6.95 0.95
N VAL A 8 2.47 -5.99 0.38
CA VAL A 8 1.99 -5.12 -0.70
C VAL A 8 2.74 -5.47 -1.96
N GLU A 9 2.03 -6.08 -2.88
CA GLU A 9 2.57 -6.52 -4.17
C GLU A 9 1.77 -5.86 -5.28
N TYR A 10 2.39 -5.65 -6.43
CA TYR A 10 1.71 -5.17 -7.61
C TYR A 10 1.91 -6.15 -8.75
N ARG A 11 0.88 -6.30 -9.57
CA ARG A 11 0.95 -7.11 -10.78
C ARG A 11 1.48 -6.25 -11.92
N GLN A 12 2.57 -6.69 -12.52
CA GLN A 12 3.12 -6.15 -13.75
C GLN A 12 3.08 -7.25 -14.82
N GLY A 13 2.01 -7.27 -15.63
CA GLY A 13 1.76 -8.36 -16.56
C GLY A 13 1.44 -9.67 -15.81
N GLU A 14 2.26 -10.70 -16.02
CA GLU A 14 2.09 -12.02 -15.38
C GLU A 14 2.88 -12.16 -14.07
N LEU A 15 3.75 -11.21 -13.73
CA LEU A 15 4.55 -11.24 -12.50
C LEU A 15 3.94 -10.40 -11.39
N LEU A 16 3.94 -10.96 -10.18
CA LEU A 16 3.72 -10.23 -8.94
C LEU A 16 5.07 -9.78 -8.40
N GLN A 17 5.22 -8.48 -8.18
CA GLN A 17 6.45 -7.89 -7.65
C GLN A 17 6.16 -7.14 -6.34
N PRO A 18 7.09 -7.20 -5.37
CA PRO A 18 6.95 -6.41 -4.15
C PRO A 18 7.04 -4.91 -4.48
N CYS A 19 6.13 -4.13 -3.91
CA CYS A 19 6.15 -2.68 -4.07
C CYS A 19 7.40 -2.09 -3.40
N PRO A 20 8.23 -1.31 -4.10
CA PRO A 20 9.45 -0.78 -3.52
C PRO A 20 9.16 0.12 -2.32
N LEU A 21 10.03 0.08 -1.31
CA LEU A 21 9.87 0.80 -0.04
C LEU A 21 9.63 2.30 -0.26
N LYS A 22 10.29 2.89 -1.27
CA LYS A 22 10.11 4.31 -1.63
C LYS A 22 8.68 4.66 -2.04
N TRP A 23 7.93 3.75 -2.66
CA TRP A 23 6.53 3.98 -3.02
C TRP A 23 5.64 3.93 -1.79
N LEU A 24 5.89 2.96 -0.91
CA LEU A 24 5.17 2.81 0.36
C LEU A 24 5.44 4.01 1.28
N ASP A 25 6.69 4.46 1.36
CA ASP A 25 7.11 5.67 2.06
C ASP A 25 6.43 6.93 1.50
N SER A 26 6.41 7.07 0.17
CA SER A 26 5.72 8.19 -0.50
C SER A 26 4.20 8.20 -0.27
N PHE A 27 3.58 7.04 -0.06
CA PHE A 27 2.17 6.93 0.34
C PHE A 27 1.98 7.35 1.80
N SER A 28 2.80 6.79 2.69
CA SER A 28 2.70 7.00 4.14
C SER A 28 3.03 8.43 4.57
N MET A 29 3.91 9.13 3.85
CA MET A 29 4.24 10.53 4.12
C MET A 29 3.10 11.52 3.80
N ARG A 30 2.02 11.09 3.12
CA ARG A 30 1.01 12.03 2.61
C ARG A 30 -0.28 12.03 3.43
N ASN A 31 -0.68 13.23 3.83
CA ASN A 31 -1.95 13.58 4.46
C ASN A 31 -3.16 13.54 3.48
N PHE A 32 -3.22 12.59 2.54
CA PHE A 32 -4.06 12.75 1.34
C PHE A 32 -5.46 12.16 1.39
N THR A 33 -5.73 11.16 2.23
CA THR A 33 -7.01 10.43 2.17
C THR A 33 -8.14 11.08 2.96
N ASN A 34 -7.93 12.24 3.61
CA ASN A 34 -8.89 12.85 4.55
C ASN A 34 -9.40 11.88 5.64
N ALA A 35 -8.73 10.72 5.73
CA ALA A 35 -9.07 9.57 6.50
C ALA A 35 -7.82 9.27 7.31
N THR A 36 -7.81 9.85 8.51
CA THR A 36 -6.81 9.64 9.56
C THR A 36 -6.62 8.16 9.91
N VAL A 37 -7.51 7.28 9.43
CA VAL A 37 -7.42 5.82 9.53
C VAL A 37 -6.17 5.25 8.85
N PHE A 38 -5.59 5.92 7.86
CA PHE A 38 -4.38 5.44 7.18
C PHE A 38 -3.09 6.06 7.73
N ASP A 39 -3.18 6.88 8.78
CA ASP A 39 -2.01 7.46 9.45
C ASP A 39 -1.22 6.37 10.21
N ASP A 40 -1.92 5.33 10.69
CA ASP A 40 -1.31 4.17 11.37
C ASP A 40 -0.79 3.13 10.33
N THR A 41 -0.17 3.59 9.24
CA THR A 41 0.56 2.73 8.28
C THR A 41 2.06 3.04 8.31
N LEU A 42 2.89 2.01 8.50
CA LEU A 42 4.34 2.13 8.62
C LEU A 42 5.02 1.19 7.61
N PRO A 43 5.71 1.72 6.60
CA PRO A 43 6.43 0.89 5.64
C PRO A 43 7.74 0.38 6.26
N VAL A 44 7.97 -0.94 6.19
CA VAL A 44 9.09 -1.61 6.88
C VAL A 44 10.17 -2.05 5.90
N ALA A 45 9.77 -2.63 4.77
CA ALA A 45 10.67 -3.11 3.73
C ALA A 45 9.96 -3.14 2.37
N ASP A 46 10.68 -3.47 1.30
CA ASP A 46 10.07 -3.66 -0.02
C ASP A 46 8.95 -4.70 0.04
N GLY A 47 7.74 -4.25 -0.32
CA GLY A 47 6.51 -5.02 -0.31
C GLY A 47 6.01 -5.39 1.08
N ILE A 48 6.54 -4.81 2.16
CA ILE A 48 6.13 -5.10 3.54
C ILE A 48 5.76 -3.80 4.25
N MET A 49 4.54 -3.76 4.78
CA MET A 49 4.01 -2.63 5.53
C MET A 49 3.31 -3.12 6.80
N GLU A 50 3.47 -2.38 7.88
CA GLU A 50 2.74 -2.57 9.12
C GLU A 50 1.55 -1.62 9.15
N ILE A 51 0.39 -2.11 9.56
CA ILE A 51 -0.83 -1.32 9.66
C ILE A 51 -1.45 -1.50 11.04
N GLY A 52 -2.13 -0.45 11.50
CA GLY A 52 -2.93 -0.46 12.71
C GLY A 52 -4.08 -1.46 12.64
N THR A 53 -4.56 -1.90 13.81
CA THR A 53 -5.71 -2.81 13.91
C THR A 53 -7.00 -2.22 13.33
N HIS A 54 -7.13 -0.90 13.36
CA HIS A 54 -8.29 -0.17 12.85
C HIS A 54 -8.25 0.06 11.34
N VAL A 55 -7.12 -0.24 10.67
CA VAL A 55 -6.94 0.03 9.24
C VAL A 55 -7.69 -1.03 8.42
N PRO A 56 -8.71 -0.65 7.64
CA PRO A 56 -9.45 -1.58 6.81
C PRO A 56 -8.64 -1.92 5.55
N LEU A 57 -8.25 -3.19 5.43
CA LEU A 57 -7.36 -3.69 4.36
C LEU A 57 -7.92 -3.44 2.94
N ASP A 58 -9.23 -3.59 2.76
CA ASP A 58 -9.89 -3.34 1.46
C ASP A 58 -9.82 -1.87 1.03
N GLN A 59 -10.07 -0.93 1.95
CA GLN A 59 -9.99 0.50 1.65
C GLN A 59 -8.54 0.95 1.49
N LEU A 60 -7.62 0.36 2.26
CA LEU A 60 -6.19 0.60 2.12
C LEU A 60 -5.70 0.19 0.73
N ARG A 61 -6.10 -1.01 0.26
CA ARG A 61 -5.76 -1.48 -1.10
C ARG A 61 -6.25 -0.50 -2.16
N ASP A 62 -7.52 -0.12 -2.11
CA ASP A 62 -8.14 0.80 -3.08
C ASP A 62 -7.43 2.18 -3.09
N ALA A 63 -7.19 2.75 -1.91
CA ALA A 63 -6.49 4.02 -1.77
C ALA A 63 -5.04 3.97 -2.27
N MET A 64 -4.32 2.88 -1.97
CA MET A 64 -2.95 2.70 -2.46
C MET A 64 -2.90 2.50 -3.98
N GLU A 65 -3.86 1.75 -4.54
CA GLU A 65 -3.95 1.54 -5.99
C GLU A 65 -4.21 2.85 -6.74
N ASP A 66 -5.23 3.61 -6.34
CA ASP A 66 -5.51 4.95 -6.90
C ASP A 66 -4.29 5.87 -6.77
N TRP A 67 -3.60 5.84 -5.63
CA TRP A 67 -2.38 6.61 -5.42
C TRP A 67 -1.26 6.22 -6.38
N PHE A 68 -1.01 4.93 -6.55
CA PHE A 68 0.07 4.43 -7.40
C PHE A 68 -0.24 4.70 -8.88
N HIS A 69 -1.50 4.64 -9.30
CA HIS A 69 -1.93 5.09 -10.63
C HIS A 69 -1.70 6.60 -10.82
N ARG A 70 -2.06 7.44 -9.84
CA ARG A 70 -1.83 8.90 -9.90
C ARG A 70 -0.35 9.27 -9.96
N LYS A 71 0.51 8.48 -9.33
CA LYS A 71 1.97 8.64 -9.36
C LYS A 71 2.64 7.98 -10.56
N SER A 72 1.87 7.31 -11.43
CA SER A 72 2.38 6.48 -12.53
C SER A 72 3.38 5.41 -12.07
N TYR A 73 3.22 4.92 -10.84
CA TYR A 73 3.99 3.81 -10.28
C TYR A 73 3.43 2.48 -10.80
N LEU A 74 2.10 2.33 -10.79
CA LEU A 74 1.44 1.20 -11.42
C LEU A 74 1.26 1.46 -12.93
N PRO A 75 1.47 0.44 -13.79
CA PRO A 75 1.02 0.51 -15.17
C PRO A 75 -0.52 0.62 -15.21
N LYS A 76 -1.09 1.12 -16.31
CA LYS A 76 -2.55 1.30 -16.45
C LYS A 76 -3.39 0.04 -16.21
N ASP A 77 -2.80 -1.13 -16.46
CA ASP A 77 -3.43 -2.46 -16.24
C ASP A 77 -2.88 -3.16 -14.98
N GLY A 78 -2.05 -2.47 -14.20
CA GLY A 78 -1.52 -2.97 -12.96
C GLY A 78 -2.59 -3.00 -11.89
N THR A 79 -2.58 -4.06 -11.08
CA THR A 79 -3.45 -4.21 -9.92
C THR A 79 -2.60 -4.37 -8.67
N LEU A 80 -3.04 -3.77 -7.57
CA LEU A 80 -2.41 -3.91 -6.27
C LEU A 80 -2.98 -5.11 -5.52
N VAL A 81 -2.12 -5.92 -4.93
CA VAL A 81 -2.47 -7.07 -4.11
C VAL A 81 -1.94 -6.84 -2.71
N LEU A 82 -2.85 -6.73 -1.75
CA LEU A 82 -2.52 -6.71 -0.33
C LEU A 82 -2.88 -8.06 0.28
N THR A 83 -1.88 -8.71 0.87
CA THR A 83 -2.08 -9.97 1.60
C THR A 83 -1.70 -9.76 3.05
N GLN A 84 -2.60 -10.06 3.99
CA GLN A 84 -2.27 -10.06 5.40
C GLN A 84 -1.64 -11.39 5.78
N ASN A 85 -0.51 -11.35 6.48
CA ASN A 85 0.17 -12.53 7.00
C ASN A 85 -0.14 -12.80 8.47
#